data_AF-A0A965N2A5-F1
#
_entry.id   AF-A0A965N2A5-F1
#
_cell.length_a   1.000
_cell.length_b   1.000
_cell.length_c   1.000
_cell.angle_alpha   90.00
_cell.angle_beta   90.00
_cell.angle_gamma   90.00
#
_symmetry.space_group_name_H-M   'P 1'
#
loop_
_entity.id
_entity.type
_entity.pdbx_description
1 polymer ?
#
loop_
_entity_poly.entity_id
_entity_poly.type
_entity_poly.pdbx_seq_one_letter_code
_entity_poly.pdbx_strand_id
1 'polypeptide(L)'
;MIKEVFFKVAENEVERFTDNLMDLGALSVSIECIEGAEIIKDEQSFTNEYWDLNKVGALIRAEDEEKFKHLEPFHNEEVAEKDWVLEVQKNTPIQVIGDTLWIVPSWHKVPKEAKEVLLLDPKNAFGTGDHPTTHLCLDWLVKNPPREKTVIDYGCGSGILMIAAKKLGAK
;
A
#
# COMPACT_ATOMS: atom_id res chain seq x y z
N MET A 1 -0.65 22.07 13.24
CA MET A 1 -0.22 22.09 11.83
C MET A 1 1.06 21.28 11.72
N ILE A 2 1.15 20.40 10.72
CA ILE A 2 2.30 19.52 10.50
C ILE A 2 3.08 20.04 9.29
N LYS A 3 4.41 19.91 9.34
CA LYS A 3 5.31 20.19 8.23
C LYS A 3 6.19 18.99 7.96
N GLU A 4 6.64 18.85 6.73
CA GLU A 4 7.70 17.92 6.37
C GLU A 4 8.96 18.70 5.99
N VAL A 5 10.10 18.29 6.52
CA VAL A 5 11.39 18.94 6.35
C VAL A 5 12.36 17.95 5.75
N PHE A 6 13.06 18.33 4.68
CA PHE A 6 13.87 17.42 3.90
C PHE A 6 15.37 17.73 3.97
N PHE A 7 16.16 16.67 4.05
CA PHE A 7 17.61 16.68 4.16
C PHE A 7 18.23 15.79 3.08
N LYS A 8 19.46 16.12 2.67
CA LYS A 8 20.28 15.25 1.82
C LYS A 8 21.30 14.58 2.72
N VAL A 9 21.31 13.25 2.75
CA VAL A 9 22.12 12.48 3.69
C VAL A 9 22.88 11.42 2.92
N ALA A 10 24.20 11.35 3.13
CA ALA A 10 25.04 10.31 2.56
C ALA A 10 24.67 8.95 3.16
N GLU A 11 24.82 7.89 2.37
CA GLU A 11 24.51 6.50 2.74
C GLU A 11 24.96 6.12 4.17
N ASN A 12 26.23 6.35 4.47
CA ASN A 12 26.87 5.99 5.73
C ASN A 12 26.38 6.79 6.96
N GLU A 13 25.58 7.84 6.76
CA GLU A 13 25.04 8.68 7.83
C GLU A 13 23.54 8.51 8.02
N VAL A 14 22.84 7.80 7.12
CA VAL A 14 21.36 7.72 7.11
C VAL A 14 20.80 7.27 8.46
N GLU A 15 21.23 6.12 8.98
CA GLU A 15 20.69 5.57 10.23
C GLU A 15 20.84 6.55 11.40
N ARG A 16 22.07 7.02 11.63
CA ARG A 16 22.39 7.95 12.71
C ARG A 16 21.61 9.26 12.56
N PHE A 17 21.46 9.74 11.33
CA PHE A 17 20.71 10.95 11.04
C PHE A 17 19.22 10.77 11.31
N THR A 18 18.64 9.63 10.93
CA THR A 18 17.23 9.32 11.21
C THR A 18 16.94 9.19 12.69
N ASP A 19 17.83 8.56 13.46
CA ASP A 19 17.69 8.46 14.92
C ASP A 19 17.74 9.85 15.57
N ASN A 20 18.68 10.70 15.15
CA ASN A 20 18.79 12.07 15.65
C ASN A 20 17.52 12.89 15.35
N LEU A 21 16.89 12.71 14.18
CA LEU A 21 15.62 13.38 13.86
C LEU A 21 14.49 12.93 14.80
N MET A 22 14.42 11.63 15.11
CA MET A 22 13.45 11.09 16.06
C MET A 22 13.69 11.63 17.48
N ASP A 23 14.94 11.68 17.93
CA ASP A 23 15.33 12.24 19.23
C ASP A 23 14.99 13.73 19.38
N LEU A 24 15.10 14.50 18.29
CA LEU A 24 14.69 15.90 18.24
C LEU A 24 13.16 16.09 18.28
N GLY A 25 12.39 15.00 18.14
CA GLY A 25 10.93 14.98 18.27
C GLY A 25 10.17 14.89 16.94
N ALA A 26 10.80 14.38 15.88
CA ALA A 26 10.07 14.05 14.66
C ALA A 26 8.95 13.03 14.94
N LEU A 27 7.81 13.21 14.29
CA LEU A 27 6.66 12.32 14.36
C LEU A 27 6.88 11.04 13.54
N SER A 28 7.59 11.18 12.42
CA SER A 28 8.02 10.09 11.55
C SER A 28 9.19 10.54 10.70
N VAL A 29 9.96 9.57 10.20
CA VAL A 29 11.04 9.80 9.24
C VAL A 29 10.82 8.91 8.02
N SER A 30 11.01 9.47 6.83
CA SER A 30 10.93 8.81 5.53
C SER A 30 12.29 8.89 4.84
N ILE A 31 12.60 7.87 4.05
CA ILE A 31 13.84 7.79 3.28
C ILE A 31 13.46 7.51 1.83
N GLU A 32 13.90 8.39 0.94
CA GLU A 32 13.61 8.34 -0.49
C GLU A 32 14.90 8.46 -1.31
N CYS A 33 14.86 7.89 -2.52
CA CYS A 33 15.92 8.07 -3.50
C CYS A 33 15.91 9.49 -4.08
N ILE A 34 17.08 10.07 -4.27
CA ILE A 34 17.24 11.30 -5.06
C ILE A 34 17.44 10.92 -6.53
N GLU A 35 16.80 11.66 -7.44
CA GLU A 35 16.98 11.43 -8.87
C GLU A 35 18.47 11.49 -9.27
N GLY A 36 18.95 10.41 -9.89
CA GLY A 36 20.36 10.25 -10.28
C GLY A 36 21.26 9.62 -9.22
N ALA A 37 20.75 9.33 -8.02
CA ALA A 37 21.49 8.59 -7.00
C ALA A 37 21.66 7.11 -7.40
N GLU A 38 22.84 6.57 -7.13
CA GLU A 38 23.17 5.19 -7.45
C GLU A 38 23.00 4.30 -6.22
N ILE A 39 22.49 3.09 -6.44
CA ILE A 39 22.45 2.08 -5.38
C ILE A 39 23.89 1.62 -5.16
N ILE A 40 24.44 1.88 -3.98
CA ILE A 40 25.72 1.33 -3.58
C ILE A 40 25.51 -0.18 -3.37
N LYS A 41 26.13 -0.99 -4.23
CA LYS A 41 26.11 -2.44 -4.07
C LYS A 41 27.18 -2.84 -3.07
N ASP A 42 26.77 -3.31 -1.90
CA ASP A 42 27.66 -4.08 -1.05
C ASP A 42 27.68 -5.53 -1.57
N GLU A 43 28.84 -6.00 -2.04
CA GLU A 43 29.02 -7.37 -2.53
C GLU A 43 28.77 -8.44 -1.45
N GLN A 44 28.73 -8.04 -0.17
CA GLN A 44 28.49 -8.92 0.98
C GLN A 44 27.07 -8.80 1.56
N SER A 45 26.29 -7.81 1.12
CA SER A 45 24.91 -7.61 1.54
C SER A 45 23.93 -8.18 0.51
N PHE A 46 22.92 -8.91 0.99
CA PHE A 46 21.80 -9.37 0.16
C PHE A 46 20.74 -8.27 -0.07
N THR A 47 20.88 -7.11 0.58
CA THR A 47 19.98 -5.95 0.48
C THR A 47 20.78 -4.65 0.50
N ASN A 48 20.74 -3.89 -0.59
CA ASN A 48 21.21 -2.50 -0.54
C ASN A 48 20.08 -1.67 0.06
N GLU A 49 20.28 -1.15 1.28
CA GLU A 49 19.24 -0.44 2.01
C GLU A 49 19.15 1.05 1.61
N TYR A 50 20.24 1.63 1.12
CA TYR A 50 20.34 3.08 0.83
C TYR A 50 21.06 3.38 -0.50
N TRP A 51 20.88 4.61 -0.99
CA TRP A 51 21.59 5.17 -2.14
C TRP A 51 22.82 5.97 -1.69
N ASP A 52 23.75 6.26 -2.59
CA ASP A 52 24.91 7.12 -2.32
C ASP A 52 24.51 8.50 -1.75
N LEU A 53 23.36 9.01 -2.17
CA LEU A 53 22.71 10.17 -1.59
C LEU A 53 21.20 9.96 -1.43
N ASN A 54 20.71 10.19 -0.22
CA ASN A 54 19.34 9.92 0.18
C ASN A 54 18.61 11.22 0.51
N LYS A 55 17.33 11.28 0.15
CA LYS A 55 16.40 12.31 0.62
C LYS A 55 15.75 11.79 1.90
N VAL A 56 16.09 12.39 3.03
CA VAL A 56 15.48 12.05 4.33
C VAL A 56 14.44 13.10 4.67
N GLY A 57 13.19 12.70 4.83
CA GLY A 57 12.07 13.56 5.24
C GLY A 57 11.74 13.37 6.71
N ALA A 58 11.61 14.46 7.46
CA ALA A 58 11.15 14.45 8.85
C ALA A 58 9.78 15.12 8.95
N LEU A 59 8.77 14.39 9.39
CA LEU A 59 7.45 14.93 9.68
C LEU A 59 7.45 15.53 11.09
N ILE A 60 7.17 16.83 11.21
CA ILE A 60 7.31 17.57 12.47
C ILE A 60 6.07 18.41 12.77
N ARG A 61 5.87 18.75 14.04
CA ARG A 61 4.93 19.81 14.40
C ARG A 61 5.54 21.16 14.00
N ALA A 62 4.74 22.05 13.41
CA ALA A 62 5.25 23.35 12.93
C ALA A 62 5.91 24.20 14.04
N GLU A 63 5.49 24.04 15.29
CA GLU A 63 6.08 24.71 16.46
C GLU A 63 7.49 24.21 16.81
N ASP A 64 7.86 23.00 16.39
CA ASP A 64 9.16 22.39 16.64
C ASP A 64 10.19 22.69 15.54
N GLU A 65 9.82 23.44 14.50
CA GLU A 65 10.66 23.69 13.30
C GLU A 65 12.06 24.23 13.64
N GLU A 66 12.17 25.12 14.63
CA GLU A 66 13.46 25.69 15.05
C GLU A 66 14.47 24.62 15.50
N LYS A 67 13.99 23.48 16.04
CA LYS A 67 14.86 22.37 16.44
C LYS A 67 15.56 21.72 15.25
N PHE A 68 15.05 21.87 14.04
CA PHE A 68 15.57 21.18 12.85
C PHE A 68 16.38 22.11 11.93
N LYS A 69 16.27 23.44 12.09
CA LYS A 69 16.95 24.42 11.22
C LYS A 69 18.48 24.31 11.24
N HIS A 70 19.06 23.93 12.38
CA HIS A 70 20.51 23.79 12.52
C HIS A 70 21.10 22.60 11.73
N LEU A 71 20.25 21.69 11.24
CA LEU A 71 20.63 20.57 10.38
C LEU A 71 20.59 20.94 8.88
N GLU A 72 20.42 22.22 8.57
CA GLU A 72 20.44 22.78 7.21
C GLU A 72 19.51 22.06 6.22
N PRO A 73 18.18 22.03 6.49
CA PRO A 73 17.23 21.43 5.56
C PRO A 73 17.23 22.17 4.21
N PHE A 74 17.20 21.41 3.12
CA PHE A 74 17.21 22.00 1.78
C PHE A 74 15.80 22.38 1.29
N HIS A 75 14.77 21.79 1.90
CA HIS A 75 13.37 22.06 1.57
C HIS A 75 12.46 21.79 2.77
N ASN A 76 11.33 22.49 2.84
CA ASN A 76 10.23 22.17 3.74
C ASN A 76 8.90 22.50 3.09
N GLU A 77 7.86 21.79 3.48
CA GLU A 77 6.50 22.02 3.02
C GLU A 77 5.47 21.79 4.13
N GLU A 78 4.31 22.42 3.98
CA GLU A 78 3.17 22.21 4.88
C GLU A 78 2.40 20.95 4.45
N VAL A 79 2.15 20.06 5.40
CA VAL A 79 1.38 18.84 5.15
C VAL A 79 -0.04 19.04 5.64
N ALA A 80 -0.98 19.07 4.70
CA ALA A 80 -2.39 19.15 5.02
C ALA A 80 -2.85 17.85 5.71
N GLU A 81 -3.63 18.00 6.78
CA GLU A 81 -4.27 16.87 7.44
C GLU A 81 -5.31 16.25 6.50
N LYS A 82 -5.15 14.95 6.24
CA LYS A 82 -6.04 14.18 5.38
C LYS A 82 -6.44 12.89 6.08
N ASP A 83 -7.72 12.54 5.96
CA ASP A 83 -8.19 11.21 6.32
C ASP A 83 -7.82 10.25 5.19
N TRP A 84 -6.67 9.59 5.35
CA TRP A 84 -6.14 8.63 4.39
C TRP A 84 -7.04 7.41 4.23
N VAL A 85 -7.80 7.02 5.25
CA VAL A 85 -8.75 5.90 5.15
C VAL A 85 -9.87 6.26 4.19
N LEU A 86 -10.47 7.45 4.36
CA LEU A 86 -11.52 7.93 3.45
C LEU A 86 -10.99 8.13 2.03
N GLU A 87 -9.76 8.62 1.86
CA GLU A 87 -9.18 8.83 0.54
C GLU A 87 -8.96 7.49 -0.19
N VAL A 88 -8.43 6.48 0.49
CA VAL A 88 -8.31 5.12 -0.08
C VAL A 88 -9.69 4.54 -0.40
N GLN A 89 -10.66 4.68 0.50
CA GLN A 89 -12.02 4.17 0.27
C GLN A 89 -12.68 4.79 -0.97
N LYS A 90 -12.55 6.12 -1.16
CA LYS A 90 -13.07 6.83 -2.34
C LYS A 90 -12.43 6.38 -3.65
N ASN A 91 -11.13 6.09 -3.61
CA ASN A 91 -10.36 5.73 -4.80
C ASN A 91 -10.32 4.20 -5.06
N THR A 92 -10.93 3.38 -4.19
CA THR A 92 -11.02 1.93 -4.39
C THR A 92 -12.17 1.61 -5.37
N PRO A 93 -11.90 1.06 -6.56
CA PRO A 93 -12.96 0.76 -7.51
C PRO A 93 -13.73 -0.52 -7.16
N ILE A 94 -14.96 -0.62 -7.66
CA ILE A 94 -15.65 -1.91 -7.80
C ILE A 94 -14.97 -2.70 -8.92
N GLN A 95 -14.67 -3.97 -8.68
CA GLN A 95 -14.06 -4.82 -9.69
C GLN A 95 -15.09 -5.72 -10.33
N VAL A 96 -15.01 -5.88 -11.65
CA VAL A 96 -15.85 -6.81 -12.41
C VAL A 96 -14.94 -7.88 -13.00
N ILE A 97 -15.22 -9.13 -12.67
CA ILE A 97 -14.51 -10.30 -13.17
C ILE A 97 -15.37 -10.95 -14.26
N GLY A 98 -14.83 -10.97 -15.49
CA GLY A 98 -15.60 -11.31 -16.68
C GLY A 98 -16.84 -10.42 -16.78
N ASP A 99 -18.01 -11.01 -17.06
CA ASP A 99 -19.27 -10.27 -17.21
C ASP A 99 -20.32 -10.60 -16.12
N THR A 100 -19.87 -11.22 -15.01
CA THR A 100 -20.79 -11.88 -14.07
C THR A 100 -20.48 -11.65 -12.60
N LEU A 101 -19.22 -11.70 -12.17
CA LEU A 101 -18.85 -11.60 -10.76
C LEU A 101 -18.35 -10.19 -10.42
N TRP A 102 -18.99 -9.56 -9.45
CA TRP A 102 -18.73 -8.19 -8.99
C TRP A 102 -18.15 -8.23 -7.58
N ILE A 103 -16.95 -7.70 -7.40
CA ILE A 103 -16.32 -7.55 -6.09
C ILE A 103 -16.55 -6.12 -5.63
N VAL A 104 -17.36 -5.95 -4.59
CA VAL A 104 -17.86 -4.65 -4.14
C VAL A 104 -17.38 -4.40 -2.70
N PRO A 105 -16.57 -3.36 -2.45
CA PRO A 105 -16.22 -2.96 -1.09
C PRO A 105 -17.47 -2.51 -0.30
N SER A 106 -17.47 -2.68 1.02
CA SER A 106 -18.64 -2.38 1.86
C SER A 106 -19.10 -0.91 1.84
N TRP A 107 -18.18 0.01 1.53
CA TRP A 107 -18.47 1.44 1.38
C TRP A 107 -19.03 1.83 0.01
N HIS A 108 -19.15 0.88 -0.93
CA HIS A 108 -19.80 1.07 -2.22
C HIS A 108 -21.24 0.56 -2.22
N LYS A 109 -22.10 1.24 -2.98
CA LYS A 109 -23.42 0.69 -3.31
C LYS A 109 -23.28 -0.35 -4.41
N VAL A 110 -23.89 -1.52 -4.21
CA VAL A 110 -23.96 -2.58 -5.22
C VAL A 110 -24.73 -2.07 -6.45
N PRO A 111 -24.14 -2.14 -7.65
CA PRO A 111 -24.83 -1.77 -8.91
C PRO A 111 -26.05 -2.66 -9.16
N LYS A 112 -27.11 -2.10 -9.74
CA LYS A 112 -28.40 -2.83 -9.93
C LYS A 112 -28.29 -3.93 -10.97
N GLU A 113 -27.36 -3.79 -11.90
CA GLU A 113 -27.02 -4.70 -12.98
C GLU A 113 -26.08 -5.84 -12.54
N ALA A 114 -25.58 -5.79 -11.30
CA ALA A 114 -24.67 -6.81 -10.80
C ALA A 114 -25.39 -8.16 -10.69
N LYS A 115 -24.80 -9.21 -11.27
CA LYS A 115 -25.37 -10.56 -11.28
C LYS A 115 -24.96 -11.32 -10.01
N GLU A 116 -23.67 -11.62 -9.91
CA GLU A 116 -23.08 -12.27 -8.74
C GLU A 116 -22.27 -11.26 -7.96
N VAL A 117 -22.62 -11.00 -6.71
CA VAL A 117 -21.97 -9.98 -5.89
C VAL A 117 -21.20 -10.62 -4.76
N LEU A 118 -19.92 -10.28 -4.64
CA LEU A 118 -19.03 -10.63 -3.56
C LEU A 118 -18.68 -9.34 -2.80
N LEU A 119 -19.19 -9.22 -1.57
CA LEU A 119 -18.84 -8.10 -0.70
C LEU A 119 -17.48 -8.38 -0.07
N LEU A 120 -16.46 -7.61 -0.44
CA LEU A 120 -15.12 -7.76 0.09
C LEU A 120 -14.43 -6.42 0.18
N ASP A 121 -14.01 -6.08 1.40
CA ASP A 121 -13.18 -4.92 1.64
C ASP A 121 -11.73 -5.25 1.29
N PRO A 122 -11.02 -4.44 0.49
CA PRO A 122 -9.57 -4.52 0.46
C PRO A 122 -9.02 -4.29 1.87
N LYS A 123 -8.37 -5.31 2.41
CA LYS A 123 -7.76 -5.35 3.74
C LYS A 123 -6.37 -5.98 3.62
N ASN A 124 -5.69 -6.15 4.74
CA ASN A 124 -4.32 -6.71 4.80
C ASN A 124 -4.20 -8.19 4.36
N ALA A 125 -5.29 -8.84 3.95
CA ALA A 125 -5.25 -10.20 3.43
C ALA A 125 -5.01 -10.18 1.92
N PHE A 126 -4.03 -10.94 1.45
CA PHE A 126 -3.76 -11.10 0.02
C PHE A 126 -4.97 -11.74 -0.70
N GLY A 127 -5.14 -11.37 -1.97
CA GLY A 127 -6.16 -11.95 -2.84
C GLY A 127 -7.51 -11.25 -2.76
N THR A 128 -7.56 -9.93 -2.74
CA THR A 128 -8.83 -9.17 -2.76
C THR A 128 -9.42 -9.01 -4.17
N GLY A 129 -8.75 -9.56 -5.18
CA GLY A 129 -9.16 -9.52 -6.60
C GLY A 129 -8.36 -8.55 -7.46
N ASP A 130 -7.75 -7.53 -6.84
CA ASP A 130 -7.01 -6.47 -7.58
C ASP A 130 -5.72 -7.00 -8.21
N HIS A 131 -5.06 -7.94 -7.53
CA HIS A 131 -3.84 -8.54 -8.02
C HIS A 131 -4.12 -9.46 -9.23
N PRO A 132 -3.32 -9.38 -10.32
CA PRO A 132 -3.59 -10.13 -11.56
C PRO A 132 -3.76 -11.64 -11.37
N THR A 133 -3.00 -12.25 -10.46
CA THR A 133 -3.09 -13.70 -10.19
C THR A 133 -4.46 -14.10 -9.65
N THR A 134 -5.00 -13.34 -8.68
CA THR A 134 -6.34 -13.59 -8.14
C THR A 134 -7.41 -13.30 -9.18
N HIS A 135 -7.26 -12.22 -9.95
CA HIS A 135 -8.19 -11.86 -11.02
C HIS A 135 -8.32 -12.99 -12.05
N LEU A 136 -7.20 -13.55 -12.51
CA LEU A 136 -7.17 -14.66 -13.47
C LEU A 136 -7.83 -15.93 -12.93
N CYS A 137 -7.60 -16.27 -11.65
CA CYS A 137 -8.25 -17.42 -11.02
C CYS A 137 -9.78 -17.23 -10.92
N LEU A 138 -10.24 -16.03 -10.58
CA LEU A 138 -11.66 -15.72 -10.52
C LEU A 138 -12.30 -15.74 -11.92
N ASP A 139 -11.63 -15.18 -12.92
CA ASP A 139 -12.11 -15.21 -14.31
C ASP A 139 -12.20 -16.65 -14.83
N TRP A 140 -11.22 -17.50 -14.48
CA TRP A 140 -11.28 -18.92 -14.80
C TRP A 140 -12.46 -19.62 -14.11
N LEU A 141 -12.74 -19.32 -12.83
CA LEU A 141 -13.88 -19.87 -12.10
C LEU A 141 -15.21 -19.43 -12.73
N VAL A 142 -15.34 -18.16 -13.13
CA VAL A 142 -16.53 -17.63 -13.81
C VAL A 142 -16.75 -18.36 -15.16
N LYS A 143 -15.68 -18.61 -15.92
CA LYS A 143 -15.74 -19.36 -17.18
C LYS A 143 -15.94 -20.87 -17.00
N ASN A 144 -15.56 -21.42 -15.84
CA ASN A 144 -15.63 -22.85 -15.52
C ASN A 144 -16.31 -23.10 -14.16
N PRO A 145 -17.61 -22.77 -13.99
CA PRO A 145 -18.27 -22.87 -12.69
C PRO A 145 -18.20 -24.29 -12.10
N PRO A 146 -17.68 -24.47 -10.87
CA PRO A 146 -17.53 -25.78 -10.24
C PRO A 146 -18.87 -26.31 -9.67
N ARG A 147 -19.92 -26.29 -10.47
CA ARG A 147 -21.28 -26.68 -10.05
C ARG A 147 -21.31 -28.10 -9.49
N GLU A 148 -21.89 -28.25 -8.32
CA GLU A 148 -22.05 -29.51 -7.58
C GLU A 148 -20.73 -30.22 -7.22
N LYS A 149 -19.58 -29.53 -7.34
CA LYS A 149 -18.25 -30.07 -7.01
C LYS A 149 -17.79 -29.57 -5.65
N THR A 150 -17.01 -30.40 -4.96
CA THR A 150 -16.23 -29.98 -3.79
C THR A 150 -14.99 -29.24 -4.26
N VAL A 151 -14.71 -28.09 -3.65
CA VAL A 151 -13.57 -27.23 -3.97
C VAL A 151 -12.70 -27.07 -2.74
N ILE A 152 -11.38 -27.06 -2.94
CA ILE A 152 -10.40 -26.67 -1.93
C ILE A 152 -9.70 -25.40 -2.41
N ASP A 153 -9.70 -24.37 -1.57
CA ASP A 153 -8.95 -23.13 -1.77
C ASP A 153 -7.69 -23.21 -0.91
N TYR A 154 -6.61 -23.72 -1.51
CA TYR A 154 -5.36 -23.95 -0.80
C TYR A 154 -4.51 -22.67 -0.78
N GLY A 155 -4.24 -22.16 0.42
CA GLY A 155 -3.63 -20.82 0.58
C GLY A 155 -4.66 -19.70 0.40
N CYS A 156 -5.84 -19.86 1.02
CA CYS A 156 -7.03 -19.06 0.71
C CYS A 156 -6.90 -17.55 0.94
N GLY A 157 -5.96 -17.07 1.77
CA GLY A 157 -5.77 -15.63 2.01
C GLY A 157 -7.08 -14.95 2.45
N SER A 158 -7.58 -14.03 1.64
CA SER A 158 -8.90 -13.38 1.82
C SER A 158 -10.11 -14.33 1.77
N GLY A 159 -9.93 -15.55 1.26
CA GLY A 159 -10.98 -16.53 0.97
C GLY A 159 -11.78 -16.25 -0.29
N ILE A 160 -11.36 -15.30 -1.13
CA ILE A 160 -12.15 -14.83 -2.27
C ILE A 160 -12.49 -15.96 -3.26
N LEU A 161 -11.55 -16.90 -3.51
CA LEU A 161 -11.74 -17.97 -4.47
C LEU A 161 -12.76 -18.98 -3.95
N MET A 162 -12.69 -19.34 -2.67
CA MET A 162 -13.69 -20.19 -2.02
C MET A 162 -15.09 -19.55 -2.05
N ILE A 163 -15.20 -18.25 -1.70
CA ILE A 163 -16.49 -17.55 -1.70
C ILE A 163 -17.06 -17.46 -3.12
N ALA A 164 -16.22 -17.14 -4.11
CA ALA A 164 -16.62 -17.12 -5.51
C ALA A 164 -17.04 -18.51 -5.99
N ALA A 165 -16.28 -19.56 -5.70
CA ALA A 165 -16.62 -20.94 -6.04
C ALA A 165 -17.98 -21.35 -5.44
N LYS A 166 -18.25 -20.98 -4.18
CA LYS A 166 -19.53 -21.23 -3.53
C LYS A 166 -20.69 -20.53 -4.23
N LYS A 167 -20.51 -19.26 -4.61
CA LYS A 167 -21.51 -18.50 -5.39
C LYS A 167 -21.75 -19.08 -6.77
N LEU A 168 -20.71 -19.64 -7.40
CA LEU A 168 -20.76 -20.28 -8.71
C LEU A 168 -21.26 -21.74 -8.66
N GLY A 169 -21.69 -22.22 -7.49
CA GLY A 169 -22.40 -23.49 -7.33
C GLY A 169 -21.58 -24.66 -6.76
N ALA A 170 -20.42 -24.40 -6.15
CA ALA A 170 -19.69 -25.43 -5.41
C ALA A 170 -20.46 -25.95 -4.18
N LYS A 171 -20.20 -27.20 -3.80
CA LYS A 171 -20.75 -27.84 -2.59
C LYS A 171 -20.02 -27.41 -1.33
#